data_AF-A0ABD0XIX9-F1
#
_entry.id   AF-A0ABD0XIX9-F1
#
_cell.length_a   1.000
_cell.length_b   1.000
_cell.length_c   1.000
_cell.angle_alpha   90.00
_cell.angle_beta   90.00
_cell.angle_gamma   90.00
#
_symmetry.space_group_name_H-M   'P 1'
#
loop_
_entity.id
_entity.type
_entity.pdbx_description
1 polymer ?
#
loop_
_entity_poly.entity_id
_entity_poly.type
_entity_poly.pdbx_seq_one_letter_code
_entity_poly.pdbx_strand_id
1 'polypeptide(L)'
;MPHLLQGLTKWVPRPGPMDRKVVEKALQCSMARMQVDTLDCVQFHWWDYSDNRYLHALGHLSDLQQEGLIRELSLTNFDTQRLEEITNRGICISSNQVQYSLIDQRPAAKMEAFCLSHGIQLLTYGTLAGGLLSERYLGKAEPTSRAELNTASLSKYKNVIDSWGGWALFQELLVALDTVAQGHGCSITNVATRYVLDRPAVGGVIVGCRLGFAGAEHIEDSLHSCKPELELTPQDLHTIDDVLQHSRDLMSLIGDCGDEYRK
;
A
#
# COMPACT_ATOMS: atom_id res chain seq x y z
N MET A 1 29.40 7.09 5.77
CA MET A 1 28.68 7.34 4.50
C MET A 1 27.21 7.45 4.84
N PRO A 2 26.42 8.37 4.28
CA PRO A 2 24.98 8.27 4.40
C PRO A 2 24.56 6.89 3.85
N HIS A 3 23.66 6.20 4.55
CA HIS A 3 23.12 4.93 4.07
C HIS A 3 22.43 5.17 2.72
N LEU A 4 23.07 4.77 1.63
CA LEU A 4 22.57 4.93 0.25
C LEU A 4 21.33 4.06 -0.01
N LEU A 5 21.02 3.13 0.89
CA LEU A 5 19.91 2.19 0.81
C LEU A 5 19.31 2.03 2.20
N GLN A 6 17.98 2.13 2.30
CA GLN A 6 17.22 1.80 3.51
C GLN A 6 16.47 0.49 3.29
N GLY A 7 16.68 -0.47 4.19
CA GLY A 7 16.04 -1.78 4.14
C GLY A 7 14.77 -1.84 4.97
N LEU A 8 13.60 -1.91 4.32
CA LEU A 8 12.32 -2.11 4.98
C LEU A 8 11.96 -3.60 4.97
N THR A 9 12.12 -4.28 6.11
CA THR A 9 11.74 -5.69 6.26
C THR A 9 10.36 -5.84 6.88
N LYS A 10 9.80 -7.05 6.84
CA LYS A 10 8.50 -7.38 7.43
C LYS A 10 8.63 -8.54 8.40
N TRP A 11 7.93 -8.44 9.54
CA TRP A 11 7.72 -9.58 10.43
C TRP A 11 6.23 -9.94 10.48
N VAL A 12 5.94 -11.18 10.08
CA VAL A 12 4.59 -11.72 9.89
C VAL A 12 4.46 -13.02 10.71
N PRO A 13 4.44 -12.94 12.06
CA PRO A 13 4.40 -14.13 12.90
C PRO A 13 3.06 -14.86 12.76
N ARG A 14 3.07 -16.16 13.03
CA ARG A 14 1.83 -16.89 13.32
C ARG A 14 1.30 -16.45 14.69
N PRO A 15 -0.03 -16.33 14.89
CA PRO A 15 -0.60 -16.04 16.21
C PRO A 15 -0.13 -17.06 17.25
N GLY A 16 0.20 -16.59 18.45
CA GLY A 16 0.84 -17.39 19.49
C GLY A 16 1.42 -16.53 20.60
N PRO A 17 2.04 -17.12 21.64
CA PRO A 17 2.76 -16.37 22.65
C PRO A 17 3.82 -15.47 22.01
N MET A 18 3.77 -14.17 22.32
CA MET A 18 4.68 -13.14 21.80
C MET A 18 5.56 -12.63 22.93
N ASP A 19 6.39 -13.52 23.48
CA ASP A 19 7.42 -13.10 24.43
C ASP A 19 8.59 -12.42 23.70
N ARG A 20 9.41 -11.71 24.48
CA ARG A 20 10.56 -10.99 23.95
C ARG A 20 11.53 -11.87 23.16
N LYS A 21 11.75 -13.13 23.57
CA LYS A 21 12.68 -14.05 22.88
C LYS A 21 12.19 -14.41 21.49
N VAL A 22 10.88 -14.57 21.30
CA VAL A 22 10.26 -14.79 19.99
C VAL A 22 10.54 -13.62 19.05
N VAL A 23 10.37 -12.39 19.55
CA VAL A 23 10.59 -11.15 18.79
C VAL A 23 12.08 -10.99 18.44
N GLU A 24 12.97 -11.10 19.42
CA GLU A 24 14.42 -11.00 19.23
C GLU A 24 14.93 -12.02 18.21
N LYS A 25 14.48 -13.27 18.29
CA LYS A 25 14.84 -14.32 17.32
C LYS A 25 14.40 -13.97 15.90
N ALA A 26 13.22 -13.37 15.73
CA ALA A 26 12.74 -12.94 14.42
C ALA A 26 13.57 -11.79 13.84
N LEU A 27 13.95 -10.82 14.67
CA LEU A 27 14.82 -9.71 14.25
C LEU A 27 16.23 -10.21 13.91
N GLN A 28 16.82 -11.07 14.76
CA GLN A 28 18.13 -11.68 14.50
C GLN A 28 18.16 -12.43 13.17
N CYS A 29 17.08 -13.15 12.86
CA CYS A 29 16.96 -13.84 11.58
C CYS A 29 16.93 -12.87 10.38
N SER A 30 16.28 -11.71 10.54
CA SER A 30 16.24 -10.66 9.51
C SER A 30 17.59 -9.95 9.37
N MET A 31 18.21 -9.57 10.47
CA MET A 31 19.55 -8.96 10.54
C MET A 31 20.61 -9.86 9.90
N ALA A 32 20.60 -11.16 10.21
CA ALA A 32 21.53 -12.12 9.61
C ALA A 32 21.33 -12.26 8.09
N ARG A 33 20.08 -12.29 7.59
CA ARG A 33 19.81 -12.36 6.14
C ARG A 33 20.20 -11.08 5.40
N MET A 34 19.99 -9.93 6.03
CA MET A 34 20.28 -8.62 5.44
C MET A 34 21.73 -8.18 5.67
N GLN A 35 22.48 -8.90 6.51
CA GLN A 35 23.87 -8.60 6.89
C GLN A 35 24.03 -7.20 7.50
N VAL A 36 23.14 -6.87 8.45
CA VAL A 36 23.14 -5.59 9.17
C VAL A 36 23.03 -5.82 10.67
N ASP A 37 23.62 -4.93 11.47
CA ASP A 37 23.53 -4.96 12.94
C ASP A 37 22.28 -4.24 13.49
N THR A 38 21.66 -3.39 12.65
CA THR A 38 20.45 -2.62 12.96
C THR A 38 19.53 -2.67 11.74
N LEU A 39 18.23 -2.88 11.96
CA LEU A 39 17.23 -2.82 10.90
C LEU A 39 16.73 -1.38 10.72
N ASP A 40 16.72 -0.87 9.49
CA ASP A 40 16.21 0.48 9.22
C ASP A 40 14.71 0.57 9.51
N CYS A 41 13.94 -0.44 9.12
CA CYS A 41 12.51 -0.46 9.40
C CYS A 41 12.00 -1.90 9.53
N VAL A 42 11.18 -2.14 10.54
CA VAL A 42 10.42 -3.39 10.70
C VAL A 42 8.95 -3.08 10.57
N GLN A 43 8.31 -3.63 9.54
CA GLN A 43 6.86 -3.57 9.38
C GLN A 43 6.22 -4.81 10.00
N PHE A 44 5.34 -4.62 10.96
CA PHE A 44 4.68 -5.70 11.68
C PHE A 44 3.30 -6.01 11.09
N HIS A 45 3.01 -7.29 10.89
CA HIS A 45 1.69 -7.80 10.51
C HIS A 45 1.12 -8.69 11.61
N TRP A 46 -0.20 -8.73 11.72
CA TRP A 46 -0.88 -9.67 12.60
C TRP A 46 -2.10 -10.30 11.92
N TRP A 47 -2.26 -11.62 12.00
CA TRP A 47 -3.30 -12.32 11.24
C TRP A 47 -4.69 -12.27 11.87
N ASP A 48 -4.80 -12.14 13.19
CA ASP A 48 -6.06 -12.36 13.90
C ASP A 48 -6.27 -11.31 15.01
N TYR A 49 -7.15 -10.35 14.76
CA TYR A 49 -7.47 -9.29 15.72
C TYR A 49 -8.32 -9.74 16.90
N SER A 50 -8.83 -10.98 16.92
CA SER A 50 -9.40 -11.55 18.14
C SER A 50 -8.33 -11.92 19.17
N ASP A 51 -7.07 -12.05 18.72
CA ASP A 51 -5.92 -12.31 19.54
C ASP A 51 -5.10 -11.04 19.78
N ASN A 52 -5.28 -10.43 20.96
CA ASN A 52 -4.61 -9.19 21.36
C ASN A 52 -3.10 -9.34 21.64
N ARG A 53 -2.51 -10.53 21.47
CA ARG A 53 -1.06 -10.75 21.67
C ARG A 53 -0.18 -9.95 20.70
N TYR A 54 -0.75 -9.40 19.63
CA TYR A 54 -0.08 -8.45 18.76
C TYR A 54 0.46 -7.22 19.52
N LEU A 55 -0.22 -6.81 20.60
CA LEU A 55 0.22 -5.70 21.46
C LEU A 55 1.46 -6.04 22.28
N HIS A 56 1.60 -7.30 22.70
CA HIS A 56 2.81 -7.76 23.39
C HIS A 56 4.00 -7.78 22.42
N ALA A 57 3.79 -8.25 21.19
CA ALA A 57 4.81 -8.20 20.14
C ALA A 57 5.25 -6.76 19.85
N LEU A 58 4.30 -5.84 19.70
CA LEU A 58 4.59 -4.42 19.44
C LEU A 58 5.28 -3.73 20.62
N GLY A 59 4.91 -4.06 21.86
CA GLY A 59 5.61 -3.57 23.05
C GLY A 59 7.09 -3.97 23.03
N HIS A 60 7.39 -5.25 22.76
CA HIS A 60 8.77 -5.70 22.64
C HIS A 60 9.51 -5.11 21.43
N LEU A 61 8.84 -4.92 20.28
CA LEU A 61 9.44 -4.21 19.14
C LEU A 61 9.76 -2.75 19.48
N SER A 62 8.90 -2.10 20.27
CA SER A 62 9.13 -0.74 20.76
C SER A 62 10.33 -0.68 21.72
N ASP A 63 10.48 -1.65 22.62
CA ASP A 63 11.67 -1.74 23.49
C ASP A 63 12.94 -1.89 22.63
N LEU A 64 12.91 -2.79 21.63
CA LEU A 64 14.04 -3.05 20.74
C LEU A 64 14.35 -1.84 19.82
N GLN A 65 13.36 -1.00 19.52
CA GLN A 65 13.57 0.28 18.85
C GLN A 65 14.34 1.25 19.77
N GLN A 66 13.94 1.37 21.04
CA GLN A 66 14.64 2.20 22.02
C GLN A 66 16.08 1.72 22.30
N GLU A 67 16.32 0.42 22.21
CA GLU A 67 17.64 -0.20 22.32
C GLU A 67 18.50 -0.04 21.05
N GLY A 68 17.95 0.51 19.96
CA GLY A 68 18.68 0.80 18.72
C GLY A 68 18.84 -0.39 17.76
N LEU A 69 18.11 -1.49 17.98
CA LEU A 69 18.09 -2.64 17.06
C LEU A 69 17.17 -2.41 15.85
N ILE A 70 16.20 -1.50 16.00
CA ILE A 70 15.30 -1.05 14.93
C ILE A 70 15.36 0.49 14.92
N ARG A 71 15.48 1.11 13.74
CA ARG A 71 15.33 2.57 13.62
C ARG A 71 13.85 2.96 13.58
N GLU A 72 13.09 2.35 12.68
CA GLU A 72 11.68 2.64 12.46
C GLU A 72 10.76 1.43 12.72
N LEU A 73 9.76 1.58 13.58
CA LEU A 73 8.69 0.61 13.75
C LEU A 73 7.47 1.01 12.92
N SER A 74 7.02 0.12 12.04
CA SER A 74 5.89 0.34 11.15
C SER A 74 4.92 -0.83 11.21
N LEU A 75 3.72 -0.64 10.65
CA LEU A 75 2.70 -1.67 10.52
C LEU A 75 2.47 -2.03 9.04
N THR A 76 1.88 -3.19 8.80
CA THR A 76 1.39 -3.57 7.46
C THR A 76 0.05 -4.25 7.57
N ASN A 77 -0.92 -3.70 6.85
CA ASN A 77 -2.32 -4.10 6.86
C ASN A 77 -2.94 -4.02 8.26
N PHE A 78 -2.71 -2.93 8.99
CA PHE A 78 -3.49 -2.61 10.19
C PHE A 78 -4.70 -1.73 9.85
N ASP A 79 -5.87 -2.01 10.44
CA ASP A 79 -7.06 -1.17 10.27
C ASP A 79 -6.97 0.08 11.16
N THR A 80 -7.87 1.06 10.95
CA THR A 80 -7.80 2.32 11.68
C THR A 80 -8.02 2.09 13.19
N GLN A 81 -8.91 1.17 13.56
CA GLN A 81 -9.25 0.90 14.95
C GLN A 81 -8.05 0.33 15.74
N ARG A 82 -7.30 -0.61 15.15
CA ARG A 82 -6.12 -1.20 15.79
C ARG A 82 -4.94 -0.24 15.78
N LEU A 83 -4.77 0.56 14.73
CA LEU A 83 -3.76 1.63 14.73
C LEU A 83 -4.02 2.63 15.88
N GLU A 84 -5.28 3.01 16.11
CA GLU A 84 -5.70 3.82 17.25
C GLU A 84 -5.42 3.12 18.60
N GLU A 85 -5.73 1.82 18.74
CA GLU A 85 -5.43 1.08 19.97
C GLU A 85 -3.91 1.06 20.28
N ILE A 86 -3.08 0.87 19.27
CA ILE A 86 -1.62 0.81 19.40
C ILE A 86 -1.05 2.15 19.86
N THR A 87 -1.45 3.23 19.18
CA THR A 87 -0.96 4.59 19.47
C THR A 87 -1.44 5.10 20.83
N ASN A 88 -2.67 4.77 21.24
CA ASN A 88 -3.19 5.09 22.59
C ASN A 88 -2.39 4.43 23.73
N ARG A 89 -1.61 3.39 23.43
CA ARG A 89 -0.69 2.76 24.39
C ARG A 89 0.71 3.38 24.39
N GLY A 90 0.92 4.44 23.61
CA GLY A 90 2.20 5.13 23.50
C GLY A 90 3.23 4.44 22.63
N ILE A 91 2.82 3.45 21.82
CA ILE A 91 3.72 2.80 20.86
C ILE A 91 3.85 3.69 19.63
N CYS A 92 5.06 4.18 19.38
CA CYS A 92 5.37 5.04 18.23
C CYS A 92 5.41 4.21 16.95
N ILE A 93 4.52 4.54 16.00
CA ILE A 93 4.46 3.92 14.67
C ILE A 93 4.81 4.98 13.64
N SER A 94 5.80 4.71 12.78
CA SER A 94 6.21 5.66 11.74
C SER A 94 5.39 5.56 10.46
N SER A 95 4.97 4.35 10.09
CA SER A 95 4.10 4.15 8.93
C SER A 95 3.18 2.93 9.06
N ASN A 96 2.08 2.95 8.30
CA ASN A 96 1.24 1.78 8.07
C ASN A 96 1.15 1.49 6.57
N GLN A 97 1.54 0.28 6.17
CA GLN A 97 1.45 -0.14 4.78
C GLN A 97 0.05 -0.69 4.45
N VAL A 98 -0.69 -0.04 3.55
CA VAL A 98 -2.10 -0.38 3.22
C VAL A 98 -2.34 -0.43 1.71
N GLN A 99 -3.41 -1.12 1.30
CA GLN A 99 -3.85 -1.07 -0.10
C GLN A 99 -4.46 0.29 -0.39
N TYR A 100 -3.94 1.00 -1.39
CA TYR A 100 -4.51 2.28 -1.79
C TYR A 100 -4.31 2.55 -3.29
N SER A 101 -5.41 2.71 -4.02
CA SER A 101 -5.45 3.05 -5.45
C SER A 101 -6.68 3.90 -5.77
N LEU A 102 -6.80 4.37 -7.01
CA LEU A 102 -8.04 4.99 -7.52
C LEU A 102 -9.29 4.12 -7.34
N ILE A 103 -9.13 2.80 -7.32
CA ILE A 103 -10.22 1.84 -7.12
C ILE A 103 -10.50 1.62 -5.63
N ASP A 104 -9.45 1.52 -4.82
CA ASP A 104 -9.57 1.25 -3.39
C ASP A 104 -9.31 2.51 -2.56
N GLN A 105 -10.35 3.34 -2.41
CA GLN A 105 -10.29 4.59 -1.65
C GLN A 105 -10.58 4.44 -0.14
N ARG A 106 -10.64 3.21 0.39
CA ARG A 106 -10.94 2.97 1.82
C ARG A 106 -10.00 3.73 2.78
N PRO A 107 -8.68 3.85 2.52
CA PRO A 107 -7.83 4.66 3.40
C PRO A 107 -8.28 6.12 3.58
N ALA A 108 -8.90 6.73 2.56
CA ALA A 108 -9.39 8.11 2.64
C ALA A 108 -10.56 8.29 3.63
N ALA A 109 -11.28 7.21 3.96
CA ALA A 109 -12.47 7.30 4.81
C ALA A 109 -12.13 7.66 6.26
N LYS A 110 -11.05 7.09 6.82
CA LYS A 110 -10.66 7.27 8.24
C LYS A 110 -9.15 7.23 8.45
N MET A 111 -8.46 6.29 7.80
CA MET A 111 -7.03 6.03 8.01
C MET A 111 -6.16 7.25 7.74
N GLU A 112 -6.41 8.01 6.67
CA GLU A 112 -5.63 9.22 6.36
C GLU A 112 -5.71 10.27 7.47
N ALA A 113 -6.92 10.62 7.90
CA ALA A 113 -7.14 11.63 8.94
C ALA A 113 -6.49 11.19 10.27
N PHE A 114 -6.58 9.90 10.60
CA PHE A 114 -5.90 9.33 11.76
C PHE A 114 -4.37 9.46 11.63
N CYS A 115 -3.81 9.05 10.49
CA CYS A 115 -2.38 9.09 10.25
C CYS A 115 -1.82 10.53 10.32
N LEU A 116 -2.49 11.49 9.69
CA LEU A 116 -2.11 12.91 9.71
C LEU A 116 -2.10 13.49 11.13
N SER A 117 -3.13 13.19 11.93
CA SER A 117 -3.22 13.71 13.30
C SER A 117 -2.17 13.13 14.25
N HIS A 118 -1.54 12.00 13.90
CA HIS A 118 -0.54 11.31 14.72
C HIS A 118 0.88 11.36 14.11
N GLY A 119 1.07 12.05 12.98
CA GLY A 119 2.37 12.11 12.29
C GLY A 119 2.81 10.76 11.70
N ILE A 120 1.86 9.89 11.38
CA ILE A 120 2.09 8.57 10.77
C ILE A 120 1.96 8.70 9.26
N GLN A 121 2.83 8.02 8.51
CA GLN A 121 2.75 7.99 7.04
C GLN A 121 2.09 6.71 6.53
N LEU A 122 1.53 6.76 5.32
CA LEU A 122 1.07 5.60 4.59
C LEU A 122 2.09 5.18 3.54
N LEU A 123 2.43 3.89 3.55
CA LEU A 123 3.13 3.24 2.44
C LEU A 123 2.10 2.44 1.64
N THR A 124 1.84 2.82 0.40
CA THR A 124 0.72 2.22 -0.33
C THR A 124 1.20 1.09 -1.22
N TYR A 125 0.43 0.00 -1.28
CA TYR A 125 0.61 -1.05 -2.28
C TYR A 125 -0.67 -1.21 -3.11
N GLY A 126 -0.56 -1.92 -4.23
CA GLY A 126 -1.73 -2.16 -5.09
C GLY A 126 -2.23 -0.92 -5.80
N THR A 127 -1.46 0.17 -5.77
CA THR A 127 -1.75 1.45 -6.44
C THR A 127 -2.07 1.30 -7.92
N LEU A 128 -1.38 0.38 -8.61
CA LEU A 128 -1.61 0.07 -10.02
C LEU A 128 -2.53 -1.16 -10.24
N ALA A 129 -3.19 -1.66 -9.20
CA ALA A 129 -4.07 -2.83 -9.28
C ALA A 129 -3.39 -4.06 -9.95
N GLY A 130 -2.10 -4.29 -9.64
CA GLY A 130 -1.31 -5.37 -10.23
C GLY A 130 -0.98 -5.18 -11.71
N GLY A 131 -1.14 -3.97 -12.23
CA GLY A 131 -0.95 -3.60 -13.64
C GLY A 131 -2.26 -3.39 -14.41
N LEU A 132 -3.43 -3.58 -13.78
CA LEU A 132 -4.72 -3.34 -14.43
C LEU A 132 -4.92 -1.86 -14.77
N LEU A 133 -4.41 -0.94 -13.95
CA LEU A 133 -4.39 0.51 -14.22
C LEU A 133 -3.25 0.86 -15.18
N SER A 134 -3.36 0.41 -16.44
CA SER A 134 -2.41 0.70 -17.51
C SER A 134 -3.07 0.64 -18.89
N GLU A 135 -2.40 1.19 -19.89
CA GLU A 135 -2.81 1.22 -21.30
C GLU A 135 -3.03 -0.20 -21.85
N ARG A 136 -2.37 -1.20 -21.27
CA ARG A 136 -2.54 -2.62 -21.65
C ARG A 136 -4.01 -3.07 -21.57
N TYR A 137 -4.77 -2.53 -20.63
CA TYR A 137 -6.17 -2.91 -20.37
C TYR A 137 -7.18 -1.90 -20.93
N LEU A 138 -6.74 -0.78 -21.50
CA LEU A 138 -7.61 0.23 -22.10
C LEU A 138 -8.28 -0.32 -23.38
N GLY A 139 -9.61 -0.19 -23.46
CA GLY A 139 -10.43 -0.67 -24.56
C GLY A 139 -10.46 -2.19 -24.69
N LYS A 140 -10.08 -2.94 -23.64
CA LYS A 140 -10.07 -4.41 -23.65
C LYS A 140 -11.33 -4.99 -23.03
N ALA A 141 -11.72 -6.15 -23.54
CA ALA A 141 -12.74 -6.98 -22.92
C ALA A 141 -12.32 -7.40 -21.51
N GLU A 142 -13.31 -7.70 -20.67
CA GLU A 142 -13.08 -8.12 -19.29
C GLU A 142 -12.25 -9.41 -19.26
N PRO A 143 -11.14 -9.46 -18.51
CA PRO A 143 -10.38 -10.68 -18.34
C PRO A 143 -11.18 -11.66 -17.50
N THR A 144 -11.52 -12.81 -18.08
CA THR A 144 -12.35 -13.84 -17.42
C THR A 144 -11.57 -15.12 -17.12
N SER A 145 -10.42 -15.33 -17.78
CA SER A 145 -9.64 -16.54 -17.63
C SER A 145 -8.50 -16.39 -16.62
N ARG A 146 -8.11 -17.52 -16.00
CA ARG A 146 -6.91 -17.62 -15.17
C ARG A 146 -5.61 -17.36 -15.96
N ALA A 147 -5.63 -17.58 -17.27
CA ALA A 147 -4.49 -17.28 -18.13
C ALA A 147 -4.27 -15.77 -18.27
N GLU A 148 -5.35 -14.99 -18.31
CA GLU A 148 -5.30 -13.52 -18.35
C GLU A 148 -5.02 -12.92 -16.95
N LEU A 149 -5.55 -13.55 -15.89
CA LEU A 149 -5.29 -13.23 -14.48
C LEU A 149 -4.26 -14.19 -13.88
N ASN A 150 -3.05 -14.16 -14.42
CA ASN A 150 -1.99 -15.15 -14.14
C ASN A 150 -1.30 -15.06 -12.77
N THR A 151 -1.72 -14.14 -11.89
CA THR A 151 -1.20 -14.03 -10.52
C THR A 151 -2.34 -13.90 -9.52
N ALA A 152 -2.13 -14.41 -8.30
CA ALA A 152 -3.09 -14.25 -7.22
C ALA A 152 -3.41 -12.78 -6.92
N SER A 153 -2.41 -11.89 -7.05
CA SER A 153 -2.59 -10.45 -6.89
C SER A 153 -3.51 -9.86 -7.97
N LEU A 154 -3.32 -10.20 -9.25
CA LEU A 154 -4.22 -9.73 -10.33
C LEU A 154 -5.66 -10.19 -10.11
N SER A 155 -5.88 -11.44 -9.73
CA SER A 155 -7.22 -11.94 -9.37
C SER A 155 -7.82 -11.17 -8.19
N LYS A 156 -7.03 -10.90 -7.15
CA LYS A 156 -7.46 -10.07 -6.00
C LYS A 156 -7.90 -8.68 -6.47
N TYR A 157 -7.08 -7.97 -7.26
CA TYR A 157 -7.42 -6.61 -7.69
C TYR A 157 -8.61 -6.58 -8.65
N LYS A 158 -8.79 -7.60 -9.49
CA LYS A 158 -9.99 -7.75 -10.30
C LYS A 158 -11.25 -7.89 -9.44
N ASN A 159 -11.20 -8.68 -8.36
CA ASN A 159 -12.33 -8.77 -7.42
C ASN A 159 -12.64 -7.43 -6.73
N VAL A 160 -11.62 -6.61 -6.46
CA VAL A 160 -11.81 -5.25 -5.93
C VAL A 160 -12.49 -4.36 -6.97
N ILE A 161 -12.08 -4.42 -8.23
CA ILE A 161 -12.75 -3.72 -9.35
C ILE A 161 -14.23 -4.16 -9.46
N ASP A 162 -14.49 -5.46 -9.33
CA ASP A 162 -15.84 -6.02 -9.36
C ASP A 162 -16.71 -5.60 -8.19
N SER A 163 -16.10 -5.29 -7.05
CA SER A 163 -16.79 -4.75 -5.88
C SER A 163 -16.99 -3.24 -6.01
N TRP A 164 -16.05 -2.54 -6.66
CA TRP A 164 -16.02 -1.10 -6.83
C TRP A 164 -17.04 -0.60 -7.86
N GLY A 165 -17.11 -1.24 -9.02
CA GLY A 165 -17.95 -0.74 -10.13
C GLY A 165 -18.11 -1.70 -11.30
N GLY A 166 -17.37 -2.81 -11.31
CA GLY A 166 -17.31 -3.73 -12.43
C GLY A 166 -16.43 -3.21 -13.57
N TRP A 167 -16.27 -4.04 -14.60
CA TRP A 167 -15.34 -3.76 -15.69
C TRP A 167 -15.74 -2.58 -16.57
N ALA A 168 -17.04 -2.32 -16.75
CA ALA A 168 -17.52 -1.20 -17.55
C ALA A 168 -17.08 0.15 -16.97
N LEU A 169 -17.36 0.40 -15.68
CA LEU A 169 -16.91 1.61 -15.00
C LEU A 169 -15.37 1.69 -14.94
N PHE A 170 -14.70 0.54 -14.82
CA PHE A 170 -13.25 0.48 -14.86
C PHE A 170 -12.68 0.96 -16.22
N GLN A 171 -13.33 0.62 -17.33
CA GLN A 171 -12.94 1.12 -18.65
C GLN A 171 -13.17 2.63 -18.78
N GLU A 172 -14.27 3.17 -18.23
CA GLU A 172 -14.50 4.62 -18.17
C GLU A 172 -13.38 5.33 -17.40
N LEU A 173 -12.94 4.75 -16.27
CA LEU A 173 -11.81 5.28 -15.51
C LEU A 173 -10.51 5.23 -16.32
N LEU A 174 -10.22 4.13 -17.02
CA LEU A 174 -9.02 4.05 -17.86
C LEU A 174 -9.03 5.11 -18.98
N VAL A 175 -10.19 5.42 -19.57
CA VAL A 175 -10.31 6.49 -20.57
C VAL A 175 -10.06 7.87 -19.97
N ALA A 176 -10.61 8.13 -18.77
CA ALA A 176 -10.36 9.38 -18.05
C ALA A 176 -8.86 9.54 -17.72
N LEU A 177 -8.23 8.48 -17.22
CA LEU A 177 -6.80 8.47 -16.91
C LEU A 177 -5.94 8.63 -18.16
N ASP A 178 -6.29 7.99 -19.27
CA ASP A 178 -5.58 8.17 -20.54
C ASP A 178 -5.67 9.61 -21.04
N THR A 179 -6.86 10.22 -20.95
CA THR A 179 -7.06 11.63 -21.33
C THR A 179 -6.13 12.57 -20.55
N VAL A 180 -6.05 12.38 -19.23
CA VAL A 180 -5.11 13.13 -18.36
C VAL A 180 -3.67 12.81 -18.73
N ALA A 181 -3.33 11.53 -18.92
CA ALA A 181 -1.99 11.08 -19.23
C ALA A 181 -1.47 11.69 -20.54
N GLN A 182 -2.29 11.73 -21.60
CA GLN A 182 -1.95 12.39 -22.87
C GLN A 182 -1.73 13.90 -22.69
N GLY A 183 -2.53 14.56 -21.85
CA GLY A 183 -2.36 15.99 -21.53
C GLY A 183 -1.01 16.32 -20.89
N HIS A 184 -0.49 15.40 -20.09
CA HIS A 184 0.80 15.52 -19.40
C HIS A 184 1.97 14.84 -20.12
N GLY A 185 1.73 14.17 -21.26
CA GLY A 185 2.75 13.42 -21.98
C GLY A 185 3.36 12.26 -21.17
N CYS A 186 2.55 11.60 -20.35
CA CYS A 186 2.96 10.50 -19.48
C CYS A 186 2.04 9.27 -19.63
N SER A 187 2.20 8.25 -18.78
CA SER A 187 1.38 7.03 -18.81
C SER A 187 0.20 7.08 -17.82
N ILE A 188 -0.81 6.24 -18.03
CA ILE A 188 -1.89 5.96 -17.06
C ILE A 188 -1.29 5.56 -15.71
N THR A 189 -0.21 4.76 -15.73
CA THR A 189 0.50 4.36 -14.51
C THR A 189 1.11 5.54 -13.77
N ASN A 190 1.60 6.57 -14.47
CA ASN A 190 2.09 7.79 -13.86
C ASN A 190 0.98 8.59 -13.20
N VAL A 191 -0.13 8.83 -13.90
CA VAL A 191 -1.29 9.56 -13.36
C VAL A 191 -1.85 8.85 -12.12
N ALA A 192 -2.08 7.54 -12.21
CA ALA A 192 -2.60 6.76 -11.09
C ALA A 192 -1.68 6.76 -9.87
N THR A 193 -0.36 6.71 -10.09
CA THR A 193 0.64 6.77 -9.01
C THR A 193 0.70 8.17 -8.40
N ARG A 194 0.74 9.22 -9.23
CA ARG A 194 0.77 10.62 -8.78
C ARG A 194 -0.47 10.96 -7.95
N TYR A 195 -1.66 10.56 -8.41
CA TYR A 195 -2.92 10.75 -7.68
C TYR A 195 -2.87 10.21 -6.23
N VAL A 196 -2.20 9.07 -6.01
CA VAL A 196 -2.03 8.48 -4.67
C VAL A 196 -0.88 9.13 -3.91
N LEU A 197 0.22 9.49 -4.57
CA LEU A 197 1.34 10.22 -3.95
C LEU A 197 0.93 11.62 -3.47
N ASP A 198 -0.07 12.26 -4.09
CA ASP A 198 -0.60 13.57 -3.68
C ASP A 198 -1.48 13.51 -2.44
N ARG A 199 -1.81 12.32 -1.95
CA ARG A 199 -2.60 12.18 -0.72
C ARG A 199 -1.75 12.63 0.47
N PRO A 200 -2.24 13.53 1.34
CA PRO A 200 -1.39 14.14 2.37
C PRO A 200 -0.75 13.14 3.34
N ALA A 201 -1.43 12.02 3.62
CA ALA A 201 -0.91 10.99 4.51
C ALA A 201 0.09 10.04 3.82
N VAL A 202 0.18 10.01 2.49
CA VAL A 202 0.98 9.04 1.75
C VAL A 202 2.44 9.50 1.71
N GLY A 203 3.32 8.73 2.38
CA GLY A 203 4.77 8.94 2.36
C GLY A 203 5.48 8.22 1.21
N GLY A 204 4.83 7.23 0.59
CA GLY A 204 5.38 6.55 -0.58
C GLY A 204 4.46 5.48 -1.19
N VAL A 205 4.67 5.22 -2.48
CA VAL A 205 4.00 4.15 -3.24
C VAL A 205 4.98 3.00 -3.51
N ILE A 206 4.55 1.78 -3.25
CA ILE A 206 5.33 0.56 -3.51
C ILE A 206 5.00 0.05 -4.92
N VAL A 207 5.97 0.20 -5.81
CA VAL A 207 5.90 -0.33 -7.18
C VAL A 207 6.60 -1.68 -7.23
N GLY A 208 5.87 -2.72 -7.64
CA GLY A 208 6.43 -4.06 -7.80
C GLY A 208 7.14 -4.21 -9.14
N CYS A 209 8.45 -4.40 -9.13
CA CYS A 209 9.23 -4.72 -10.33
C CYS A 209 9.65 -6.20 -10.32
N ARG A 210 9.52 -6.89 -11.46
CA ARG A 210 10.05 -8.25 -11.63
C ARG A 210 11.26 -8.23 -12.55
N LEU A 211 12.45 -8.40 -11.98
CA LEU A 211 13.69 -8.49 -12.75
C LEU A 211 13.66 -9.73 -13.67
N GLY A 212 14.11 -9.57 -14.92
CA GLY A 212 14.24 -10.68 -15.88
C GLY A 212 12.96 -11.07 -16.63
N PHE A 213 11.86 -10.33 -16.48
CA PHE A 213 10.66 -10.46 -17.31
C PHE A 213 10.56 -9.30 -18.31
N ALA A 214 10.00 -9.54 -19.50
CA ALA A 214 9.70 -8.46 -20.44
C ALA A 214 8.81 -7.40 -19.75
N GLY A 215 9.21 -6.12 -19.81
CA GLY A 215 8.58 -5.03 -19.04
C GLY A 215 9.23 -4.72 -17.68
N ALA A 216 10.33 -5.38 -17.30
CA ALA A 216 11.16 -4.96 -16.15
C ALA A 216 11.76 -3.54 -16.30
N GLU A 217 11.57 -2.93 -17.47
CA GLU A 217 12.11 -1.66 -17.95
C GLU A 217 11.29 -0.44 -17.48
N HIS A 218 10.13 -0.66 -16.85
CA HIS A 218 9.25 0.42 -16.38
C HIS A 218 9.77 1.22 -15.18
N ILE A 219 11.04 1.05 -14.77
CA ILE A 219 11.61 1.82 -13.65
C ILE A 219 11.67 3.32 -14.03
N GLU A 220 12.16 3.64 -15.23
CA GLU A 220 12.26 5.03 -15.68
C GLU A 220 10.89 5.69 -15.83
N ASP A 221 9.91 4.95 -16.36
CA ASP A 221 8.53 5.40 -16.43
C ASP A 221 7.94 5.59 -15.03
N SER A 222 8.11 4.63 -14.12
CA SER A 222 7.61 4.74 -12.73
C SER A 222 8.18 5.97 -12.02
N LEU A 223 9.47 6.27 -12.23
CA LEU A 223 10.14 7.46 -11.68
C LEU A 223 9.56 8.77 -12.20
N HIS A 224 8.93 8.78 -13.38
CA HIS A 224 8.22 9.96 -13.89
C HIS A 224 7.08 10.38 -12.94
N SER A 225 6.44 9.44 -12.26
CA SER A 225 5.39 9.75 -11.26
C SER A 225 5.88 10.58 -10.07
N CYS A 226 7.19 10.55 -9.81
CA CYS A 226 7.85 11.27 -8.72
C CYS A 226 8.45 12.61 -9.15
N LYS A 227 8.38 12.94 -10.45
CA LYS A 227 8.94 14.16 -10.99
C LYS A 227 8.09 15.37 -10.57
N PRO A 228 8.71 16.48 -10.11
CA PRO A 228 7.98 17.70 -9.74
C PRO A 228 7.15 18.28 -10.89
N GLU A 229 7.52 17.99 -12.14
CA GLU A 229 6.83 18.50 -13.33
C GLU A 229 5.47 17.83 -13.58
N LEU A 230 5.22 16.66 -13.00
CA LEU A 230 3.92 15.99 -13.11
C LEU A 230 3.04 16.42 -11.92
N GLU A 231 2.22 17.45 -12.14
CA GLU A 231 1.25 17.95 -11.17
C GLU A 231 -0.17 17.81 -11.75
N LEU A 232 -1.04 17.07 -11.07
CA LEU A 232 -2.42 16.92 -11.50
C LEU A 232 -3.20 18.20 -11.21
N THR A 233 -3.71 18.83 -12.26
CA THR A 233 -4.48 20.07 -12.14
C THR A 233 -5.86 19.82 -11.56
N PRO A 234 -6.57 20.86 -11.05
CA PRO A 234 -7.95 20.71 -10.61
C PRO A 234 -8.89 20.15 -11.70
N GLN A 235 -8.60 20.44 -12.97
CA GLN A 235 -9.37 19.90 -14.09
C GLN A 235 -9.10 18.40 -14.29
N ASP A 236 -7.85 17.96 -14.15
CA ASP A 236 -7.49 16.53 -14.22
C ASP A 236 -8.17 15.74 -13.10
N LEU A 237 -8.14 16.28 -11.88
CA LEU A 237 -8.81 15.69 -10.73
C LEU A 237 -10.32 15.61 -10.95
N HIS A 238 -10.94 16.69 -11.45
CA HIS A 238 -12.37 16.68 -11.78
C HIS A 238 -12.73 15.59 -12.80
N THR A 239 -11.93 15.44 -13.87
CA THR A 239 -12.13 14.39 -14.89
C THR A 239 -12.05 12.98 -14.30
N ILE A 240 -11.17 12.75 -13.32
CA ILE A 240 -11.06 11.48 -12.62
C ILE A 240 -12.24 11.28 -11.66
N ASP A 241 -12.52 12.29 -10.82
CA ASP A 241 -13.56 12.27 -9.78
C ASP A 241 -14.96 12.08 -10.37
N ASP A 242 -15.20 12.60 -11.58
CA ASP A 242 -16.45 12.42 -12.31
C ASP A 242 -16.77 10.95 -12.58
N VAL A 243 -15.74 10.10 -12.71
CA VAL A 243 -15.91 8.64 -12.82
C VAL A 243 -15.99 8.01 -11.43
N LEU A 244 -15.12 8.42 -10.50
CA LEU A 244 -15.04 7.81 -9.16
C LEU A 244 -16.37 7.93 -8.39
N GLN A 245 -17.13 9.00 -8.57
CA GLN A 245 -18.43 9.20 -7.90
C GLN A 245 -19.50 8.15 -8.28
N HIS A 246 -19.33 7.44 -9.41
CA HIS A 246 -20.24 6.37 -9.83
C HIS A 246 -19.91 5.02 -9.19
N SER A 247 -18.81 4.95 -8.44
CA SER A 247 -18.42 3.73 -7.75
C SER A 247 -19.27 3.44 -6.51
N ARG A 248 -19.26 2.18 -6.09
CA ARG A 248 -19.85 1.73 -4.83
C ARG A 248 -18.92 2.05 -3.68
N ASP A 249 -19.52 2.31 -2.52
CA ASP A 249 -18.79 2.52 -1.28
C ASP A 249 -18.15 1.21 -0.77
N LEU A 250 -16.87 1.03 -1.08
CA LEU A 250 -16.09 -0.12 -0.61
C LEU A 250 -15.94 -0.15 0.92
N MET A 251 -15.93 0.99 1.60
CA MET A 251 -15.85 1.02 3.06
C MET A 251 -17.08 0.32 3.67
N SER A 252 -18.26 0.63 3.15
CA SER A 252 -19.52 -0.01 3.56
C SER A 252 -19.62 -1.48 3.13
N LEU A 253 -19.08 -1.84 1.95
CA LEU A 253 -19.21 -3.19 1.40
C LEU A 253 -18.23 -4.20 2.00
N ILE A 254 -16.96 -3.81 2.18
CA ILE A 254 -15.89 -4.72 2.55
C ILE A 254 -15.17 -4.34 3.85
N GLY A 255 -15.52 -3.21 4.46
CA GLY A 255 -14.93 -2.73 5.72
C GLY A 255 -13.72 -1.83 5.50
N ASP A 256 -13.02 -1.52 6.59
CA ASP A 256 -11.84 -0.64 6.57
C ASP A 256 -10.67 -1.22 5.78
N CYS A 257 -9.71 -0.36 5.42
CA CYS A 257 -8.45 -0.83 4.85
C CYS A 257 -7.64 -1.61 5.90
N GLY A 258 -6.70 -2.41 5.43
CA GLY A 258 -5.86 -3.26 6.29
C GLY A 258 -6.45 -4.64 6.57
N ASP A 259 -7.74 -4.88 6.36
CA ASP A 259 -8.36 -6.20 6.60
C ASP A 259 -8.30 -7.18 5.43
N GLU A 260 -7.57 -6.85 4.36
CA GLU A 260 -7.59 -7.60 3.09
C GLU A 260 -7.02 -9.02 3.18
N TYR A 261 -6.29 -9.34 4.25
CA TYR A 261 -5.60 -10.62 4.46
C TYR A 261 -6.15 -11.42 5.64
N ARG A 262 -7.30 -11.02 6.20
CA ARG A 262 -7.94 -11.67 7.36
C ARG A 262 -9.30 -12.31 7.05
N LYS A 263 -9.69 -12.34 5.77
CA LYS A 263 -10.94 -12.91 5.27
C LYS A 263 -10.67 -14.05 4.28
#